data_AF-A0A355QH71-F1
#
_entry.id   AF-A0A355QH71-F1
#
_cell.length_a   1.000
_cell.length_b   1.000
_cell.length_c   1.000
_cell.angle_alpha   90.00
_cell.angle_beta   90.00
_cell.angle_gamma   90.00
#
_symmetry.space_group_name_H-M   'P 1'
#
loop_
_entity.id
_entity.type
_entity.pdbx_description
1 polymer ?
#
loop_
_entity_poly.entity_id
_entity_poly.type
_entity_poly.pdbx_seq_one_letter_code
_entity_poly.pdbx_strand_id
1 'polypeptide(L)'
;ARTTSLRLLSCGGTEVTPEFVERAGRELGTVVKRSYGSTEAPTVATSRFDDPPDRMATTDGRALGGTELRIGVDGEVWVRGPEVASGYLDPDQTAASFVDGWFRTGDLG
;
A
#
# COMPACT_ATOMS: atom_id res chain seq x y z
N ALA A 1 16.63 20.61 14.59
CA ALA A 1 15.71 19.53 15.02
C ALA A 1 16.43 18.18 14.88
N ARG A 2 16.07 17.15 15.66
CA ARG A 2 16.68 15.79 15.59
C ARG A 2 16.34 15.02 14.29
N THR A 3 15.70 15.65 13.32
CA THR A 3 15.14 15.05 12.10
C THR A 3 15.81 15.56 10.83
N THR A 4 16.89 16.35 10.91
CA THR A 4 17.54 16.97 9.73
C THR A 4 18.14 15.97 8.74
N SER A 5 18.35 14.72 9.15
CA SER A 5 18.79 13.63 8.28
C SER A 5 17.64 12.80 7.68
N LEU A 6 16.39 13.01 8.12
CA LEU A 6 15.22 12.28 7.63
C LEU A 6 14.81 12.81 6.27
N ARG A 7 14.89 11.95 5.24
CA ARG A 7 14.60 12.33 3.84
C ARG A 7 13.22 11.91 3.35
N LEU A 8 12.69 10.83 3.92
CA LEU A 8 11.46 10.21 3.51
C LEU A 8 10.81 9.51 4.70
N LEU A 9 9.51 9.72 4.85
CA LEU A 9 8.63 8.97 5.74
C LEU A 9 7.60 8.25 4.85
N SER A 10 7.61 6.93 4.87
CA SER A 10 6.57 6.11 4.22
C SER A 10 5.61 5.62 5.30
N CYS A 11 4.32 5.91 5.14
CA CYS A 11 3.28 5.52 6.08
C CYS A 11 2.25 4.61 5.41
N GLY A 12 1.84 3.57 6.11
CA GLY A 12 0.88 2.58 5.62
C GLY A 12 0.44 1.64 6.75
N GLY A 13 -0.24 0.55 6.38
CA GLY A 13 -0.77 -0.45 7.33
C GLY A 13 -2.09 -0.07 7.99
N THR A 14 -2.57 1.15 7.76
CA THR A 14 -3.89 1.65 8.13
C THR A 14 -4.22 2.84 7.22
N GLU A 15 -5.40 3.44 7.39
CA GLU A 15 -5.75 4.67 6.72
C GLU A 15 -4.76 5.79 7.07
N VAL A 16 -4.17 6.39 6.03
CA VAL A 16 -3.28 7.55 6.14
C VAL A 16 -3.95 8.75 5.46
N THR A 17 -4.41 9.70 6.26
CA THR A 17 -5.14 10.86 5.74
C THR A 17 -4.21 11.87 5.05
N PRO A 18 -4.70 12.64 4.06
CA PRO A 18 -3.92 13.73 3.47
C PRO A 18 -3.44 14.75 4.51
N GLU A 19 -4.28 15.07 5.50
CA GLU A 19 -3.92 15.98 6.60
C GLU A 19 -2.70 15.48 7.40
N PHE A 20 -2.62 14.17 7.67
CA PHE A 20 -1.46 13.58 8.32
C PHE A 20 -0.20 13.78 7.48
N VAL A 21 -0.27 13.49 6.18
CA VAL A 21 0.86 13.62 5.24
C VAL A 21 1.37 15.07 5.22
N GLU A 22 0.47 16.04 5.07
CA GLU A 22 0.80 17.46 5.04
C GLU A 22 1.39 17.97 6.36
N ARG A 23 0.77 17.60 7.50
CA ARG A 23 1.25 18.01 8.82
C ARG A 23 2.61 17.42 9.13
N ALA A 24 2.78 16.11 8.94
CA ALA A 24 4.05 15.44 9.20
C ALA A 24 5.17 15.98 8.29
N GLY A 25 4.88 16.24 7.01
CA GLY A 25 5.86 16.80 6.08
C GLY A 25 6.35 18.19 6.52
N ARG A 26 5.42 19.05 6.94
CA ARG A 26 5.74 20.40 7.45
C ARG A 26 6.53 20.37 8.76
N GLU A 27 6.12 19.54 9.72
CA GLU A 27 6.74 19.49 11.05
C GLU A 27 8.12 18.82 11.03
N LEU A 28 8.30 17.79 10.19
CA LEU A 28 9.55 17.04 10.10
C LEU A 28 10.52 17.62 9.06
N GLY A 29 10.03 18.44 8.13
CA GLY A 29 10.81 18.96 7.00
C GLY A 29 11.22 17.87 6.02
N THR A 30 10.35 16.90 5.77
CA THR A 30 10.67 15.68 5.01
C THR A 30 9.55 15.32 4.02
N VAL A 31 9.87 14.51 3.01
CA VAL A 31 8.84 13.97 2.12
C VAL A 31 8.05 12.91 2.88
N VAL A 32 6.73 13.04 2.91
CA VAL A 32 5.84 12.02 3.47
C VAL A 32 5.01 11.45 2.34
N LYS A 33 4.91 10.12 2.29
CA LYS A 33 4.11 9.41 1.30
C LYS A 33 3.34 8.26 1.92
N ARG A 34 2.29 7.85 1.21
CA ARG A 34 1.50 6.67 1.53
C ARG A 34 2.06 5.39 0.88
N SER A 35 1.75 4.27 1.49
CA SER A 35 2.03 2.92 0.98
C SER A 35 0.91 1.97 1.40
N TYR A 36 0.48 1.13 0.47
CA TYR A 36 -0.54 0.11 0.68
C TYR A 36 0.07 -1.29 0.62
N GLY A 37 -0.38 -2.14 1.52
CA GLY A 37 0.00 -3.54 1.64
C GLY A 37 -0.61 -4.16 2.88
N SER A 38 -0.49 -5.49 2.97
CA SER A 38 -0.96 -6.32 4.08
C SER A 38 0.11 -7.34 4.45
N THR A 39 -0.18 -8.25 5.39
CA THR A 39 0.74 -9.34 5.71
C THR A 39 0.85 -10.36 4.57
N GLU A 40 -0.26 -10.57 3.86
CA GLU A 40 -0.39 -11.46 2.71
C GLU A 40 0.18 -10.85 1.42
N ALA A 41 0.23 -9.53 1.33
CA ALA A 41 0.82 -8.80 0.21
C ALA A 41 1.64 -7.60 0.75
N PRO A 42 2.92 -7.79 1.12
CA PRO A 42 3.70 -6.85 1.93
C PRO A 42 3.74 -5.41 1.43
N THR A 43 4.15 -5.16 0.18
CA THR A 43 4.08 -3.84 -0.44
C THR A 43 3.40 -3.94 -1.80
N VAL A 44 2.11 -3.68 -1.82
CA VAL A 44 1.29 -3.71 -3.03
C VAL A 44 1.52 -2.47 -3.88
N ALA A 45 1.39 -1.29 -3.27
CA ALA A 45 1.50 -0.02 -3.97
C ALA A 45 2.21 1.04 -3.12
N THR A 46 2.97 1.90 -3.78
CA THR A 46 3.54 3.09 -3.15
C THR A 46 3.86 4.19 -4.14
N SER A 47 3.92 5.42 -3.67
CA SER A 47 4.45 6.55 -4.45
C SER A 47 5.99 6.54 -4.45
N ARG A 48 6.60 7.19 -5.44
CA ARG A 48 8.02 7.54 -5.41
C ARG A 48 8.22 8.81 -4.57
N PHE A 49 9.46 9.06 -4.17
CA PHE A 49 9.79 10.23 -3.35
C PHE A 49 9.69 11.55 -4.12
N ASP A 50 9.66 11.49 -5.46
CA ASP A 50 9.61 12.61 -6.39
C ASP A 50 8.26 12.75 -7.10
N ASP A 51 7.25 11.99 -6.67
CA ASP A 51 5.88 12.17 -7.17
C ASP A 51 5.30 13.53 -6.75
N PRO A 52 4.28 14.05 -7.46
CA PRO A 52 3.58 15.26 -7.05
C PRO A 52 3.06 15.14 -5.60
N PRO A 53 3.27 16.16 -4.74
CA PRO A 53 2.86 16.11 -3.33
C PRO A 53 1.39 15.72 -3.12
N ASP A 54 0.50 16.26 -3.95
CA ASP A 54 -0.94 15.93 -3.93
C ASP A 54 -1.19 14.43 -4.14
N ARG A 55 -0.49 13.80 -5.09
CA ARG A 55 -0.61 12.34 -5.32
C ARG A 55 -0.07 11.52 -4.14
N MET A 56 1.05 11.95 -3.56
CA MET A 56 1.64 11.28 -2.38
C MET A 56 0.74 11.37 -1.14
N ALA A 57 -0.10 12.40 -1.05
CA ALA A 57 -1.05 12.61 0.04
C ALA A 57 -2.40 11.91 -0.17
N THR A 58 -2.88 11.85 -1.42
CA THR A 58 -4.26 11.41 -1.72
C THR A 58 -4.37 10.00 -2.29
N THR A 59 -3.26 9.38 -2.69
CA THR A 59 -3.25 8.02 -3.26
C THR A 59 -2.23 7.14 -2.56
N ASP A 60 -2.44 5.82 -2.61
CA ASP A 60 -1.42 4.85 -2.21
C ASP A 60 -0.37 4.59 -3.31
N GLY A 61 -0.39 5.40 -4.36
CA GLY A 61 0.60 5.40 -5.44
C GLY A 61 0.30 4.37 -6.53
N ARG A 62 1.33 3.66 -6.96
CA ARG A 62 1.27 2.69 -8.07
C ARG A 62 1.76 1.33 -7.62
N ALA A 63 1.30 0.28 -8.31
CA ALA A 63 1.78 -1.09 -8.09
C ALA A 63 3.32 -1.16 -8.14
N LEU A 64 3.91 -1.88 -7.18
CA LEU A 64 5.35 -2.00 -7.06
C LEU A 64 5.88 -3.25 -7.79
N GLY A 65 6.96 -3.10 -8.56
CA GLY A 65 7.66 -4.23 -9.17
C GLY A 65 6.78 -5.04 -10.14
N GLY A 66 6.67 -6.34 -9.89
CA GLY A 66 5.85 -7.27 -10.67
C GLY A 66 4.42 -7.43 -10.16
N THR A 67 3.96 -6.55 -9.26
CA THR A 67 2.60 -6.60 -8.72
C THR A 67 1.58 -6.19 -9.79
N GLU A 68 0.56 -7.02 -9.95
CA GLU A 68 -0.62 -6.79 -10.76
C GLU A 68 -1.81 -6.51 -9.85
N LEU A 69 -2.63 -5.55 -10.27
CA LEU A 69 -3.85 -5.14 -9.59
C LEU A 69 -5.06 -5.30 -10.50
N ARG A 70 -6.18 -5.70 -9.92
CA ARG A 70 -7.49 -5.57 -10.56
C ARG A 70 -8.55 -5.23 -9.51
N ILE A 71 -9.66 -4.67 -9.98
CA ILE A 71 -10.84 -4.41 -9.16
C ILE A 71 -11.89 -5.48 -9.48
N GLY A 72 -12.35 -6.17 -8.44
CA GLY A 72 -13.44 -7.13 -8.49
C GLY A 72 -14.77 -6.46 -8.86
N VAL A 73 -15.77 -7.26 -9.22
CA VAL A 73 -17.11 -6.74 -9.57
C VAL A 73 -17.81 -6.05 -8.40
N ASP A 74 -17.38 -6.36 -7.18
CA ASP A 74 -17.81 -5.81 -5.90
C ASP A 74 -16.97 -4.61 -5.44
N GLY A 75 -15.98 -4.18 -6.22
CA GLY A 75 -15.06 -3.10 -5.86
C GLY A 75 -13.87 -3.56 -5.02
N GLU A 76 -13.74 -4.87 -4.75
CA GLU A 76 -12.62 -5.40 -3.98
C GLU A 76 -11.30 -5.30 -4.75
N VAL A 77 -10.21 -4.92 -4.10
CA VAL A 77 -8.86 -4.92 -4.67
C VAL A 77 -8.31 -6.34 -4.66
N TRP A 78 -7.87 -6.80 -5.83
CA TRP A 78 -7.26 -8.13 -5.98
C TRP A 78 -5.81 -7.96 -6.43
N VAL A 79 -4.92 -8.74 -5.82
CA VAL A 79 -3.47 -8.61 -5.98
C VAL A 79 -2.89 -9.92 -6.49
N ARG A 80 -1.99 -9.84 -7.48
CA ARG A 80 -1.15 -10.97 -7.89
C ARG A 80 0.28 -10.49 -8.03
N GLY A 81 1.26 -11.26 -7.60
CA GLY A 81 2.65 -10.86 -7.74
C GLY A 81 3.62 -11.75 -6.96
N PRO A 82 4.93 -11.49 -7.11
CA PRO A 82 5.98 -12.32 -6.51
C PRO A 82 6.07 -12.22 -4.99
N GLU A 83 5.52 -11.16 -4.39
CA GLU A 83 5.53 -10.95 -2.94
C GLU A 83 4.25 -11.45 -2.24
N VAL A 84 3.25 -11.90 -3.00
CA VAL A 84 2.01 -12.43 -2.43
C VAL A 84 2.30 -13.75 -1.71
N ALA A 85 1.77 -13.89 -0.51
CA ALA A 85 1.92 -15.08 0.32
C ALA A 85 1.38 -16.33 -0.40
N SER A 86 2.00 -17.48 -0.12
CA SER A 86 1.57 -18.76 -0.70
C SER A 86 0.22 -19.27 -0.16
N GLY A 87 -0.33 -18.63 0.87
CA GLY A 87 -1.55 -19.03 1.56
C GLY A 87 -1.45 -18.86 3.08
N TYR A 88 -2.55 -19.16 3.75
CA TYR A 88 -2.63 -19.24 5.20
C TYR A 88 -2.24 -20.62 5.72
N LEU A 89 -1.99 -20.73 7.02
CA LEU A 89 -1.81 -22.03 7.68
C LEU A 89 -3.11 -22.86 7.65
N ASP A 90 -4.26 -22.20 7.66
CA ASP A 90 -5.56 -22.82 7.44
C ASP A 90 -5.83 -22.95 5.91
N PRO A 91 -5.99 -24.17 5.39
CA PRO A 91 -6.24 -24.39 3.96
C PRO A 91 -7.60 -23.83 3.50
N ASP A 92 -8.61 -23.78 4.37
CA ASP A 92 -9.94 -23.27 3.98
C ASP A 92 -9.90 -21.75 3.80
N GLN A 93 -9.16 -21.05 4.66
CA GLN A 93 -8.90 -19.61 4.48
C GLN A 93 -8.09 -19.33 3.20
N THR A 94 -7.14 -20.22 2.88
CA THR A 94 -6.37 -20.12 1.64
C THR A 94 -7.28 -20.25 0.43
N ALA A 95 -8.11 -21.28 0.39
CA ALA A 95 -9.03 -21.52 -0.73
C ALA A 95 -10.06 -20.37 -0.91
N ALA A 96 -10.47 -19.73 0.19
CA ALA A 96 -11.41 -18.61 0.14
C ALA A 96 -10.77 -17.29 -0.36
N SER A 97 -9.49 -17.07 -0.03
CA SER A 97 -8.81 -15.77 -0.26
C SER A 97 -7.90 -15.76 -1.49
N PHE A 98 -7.43 -16.92 -1.94
CA PHE A 98 -6.51 -17.06 -3.07
C PHE A 98 -7.19 -17.82 -4.20
N VAL A 99 -7.66 -17.11 -5.23
CA VAL A 99 -8.48 -17.64 -6.33
C VAL A 99 -7.80 -17.36 -7.66
N ASP A 100 -7.54 -18.40 -8.45
CA ASP A 100 -6.90 -18.28 -9.78
C ASP A 100 -5.56 -17.50 -9.76
N GLY A 101 -4.79 -17.67 -8.69
CA GLY A 101 -3.51 -16.98 -8.48
C GLY A 101 -3.64 -15.52 -8.04
N TRP A 102 -4.85 -15.05 -7.72
CA TRP A 102 -5.10 -13.74 -7.15
C TRP A 102 -5.42 -13.84 -5.66
N PHE A 103 -4.82 -12.97 -4.87
CA PHE A 103 -5.22 -12.71 -3.49
C PHE A 103 -6.32 -11.65 -3.45
N ARG A 104 -7.40 -11.96 -2.73
CA ARG A 104 -8.54 -11.09 -2.44
C ARG A 104 -8.28 -10.37 -1.11
N THR A 105 -8.06 -9.07 -1.15
CA THR A 105 -7.54 -8.34 0.03
C THR A 105 -8.62 -8.03 1.06
N GLY A 106 -9.89 -8.05 0.67
CA GLY A 106 -11.01 -7.51 1.45
C GLY A 106 -11.12 -5.99 1.43
N ASP A 107 -10.17 -5.27 0.83
CA ASP A 107 -10.19 -3.81 0.75
C ASP A 107 -10.96 -3.33 -0.49
N LEU A 108 -11.66 -2.20 -0.38
CA LEU A 108 -12.36 -1.55 -1.48
C LEU A 108 -11.50 -0.44 -2.11
N GLY A 109 -11.52 -0.32 -3.44
CA GLY A 109 -10.69 0.63 -4.18
C GLY A 109 -11.31 1.15 -5.48
#